data_AF-A0A7Y4SEK0-F1
#
_entry.id   AF-A0A7Y4SEK0-F1
#
_cell.length_a   1.000
_cell.length_b   1.000
_cell.length_c   1.000
_cell.angle_alpha   90.00
_cell.angle_beta   90.00
_cell.angle_gamma   90.00
#
_symmetry.space_group_name_H-M   'P 1'
#
loop_
_entity.id
_entity.type
_entity.pdbx_description
1 polymer ?
#
loop_
_entity_poly.entity_id
_entity_poly.type
_entity_poly.pdbx_seq_one_letter_code
_entity_poly.pdbx_strand_id
1 'polypeptide(L)'
;MPLEPHGGVDEARLIALSQKQDHEAFGQLVDRYATVVNSLAYRMVGNRTDAEDLAQEAFIAAFKALPTFRAEAKFSTWLYRIAANKCKDWLRAKRPEQLDLDVDTVADEHVVEARTPERILSQQQVADHLDRAIQRLPPLYREAFIMKHVEGLSYEEMEQVLGVSGDTLKMRVYKGRVQLSRELAEFNDSRPPVAR
;
A
#
# COMPACT_ATOMS: atom_id res chain seq x y z
N MET A 1 -2.34 -12.92 -4.74
CA MET A 1 -3.73 -13.09 -5.19
C MET A 1 -4.30 -11.69 -5.27
N PRO A 2 -4.69 -11.15 -6.45
CA PRO A 2 -5.33 -9.84 -6.46
C PRO A 2 -6.72 -10.00 -5.85
N LEU A 3 -6.90 -9.39 -4.69
CA LEU A 3 -8.16 -9.32 -3.97
C LEU A 3 -9.02 -8.24 -4.64
N GLU A 4 -9.56 -8.51 -5.83
CA GLU A 4 -10.68 -7.71 -6.31
C GLU A 4 -11.91 -8.12 -5.49
N PRO A 5 -12.48 -7.25 -4.64
CA PRO A 5 -13.68 -7.60 -3.92
C PRO A 5 -14.81 -7.80 -4.93
N HIS A 6 -15.24 -9.05 -5.09
CA HIS A 6 -16.25 -9.46 -6.06
C HIS A 6 -17.58 -8.73 -5.81
N GLY A 7 -17.96 -7.84 -6.73
CA GLY A 7 -19.27 -7.21 -6.65
C GLY A 7 -19.57 -6.15 -7.72
N GLY A 8 -19.38 -6.43 -9.02
CA GLY A 8 -19.50 -5.38 -10.05
C GLY A 8 -20.85 -4.65 -10.13
N VAL A 9 -21.98 -5.36 -10.00
CA VAL A 9 -23.33 -4.74 -10.06
C VAL A 9 -23.70 -4.06 -8.74
N ASP A 10 -23.33 -4.69 -7.63
CA ASP A 10 -23.60 -4.17 -6.29
C ASP A 10 -22.72 -2.96 -5.98
N GLU A 11 -21.46 -2.99 -6.35
CA GLU A 11 -20.51 -1.87 -6.24
C GLU A 11 -20.98 -0.64 -7.00
N ALA A 12 -21.37 -0.79 -8.28
CA ALA A 12 -21.84 0.33 -9.07
C ALA A 12 -23.08 0.98 -8.43
N ARG A 13 -23.99 0.18 -7.86
CA ARG A 13 -25.15 0.67 -7.11
C ARG A 13 -24.73 1.41 -5.84
N LEU A 14 -23.85 0.82 -5.03
CA LEU A 14 -23.36 1.43 -3.80
C LEU A 14 -22.65 2.75 -4.10
N ILE A 15 -21.85 2.83 -5.16
CA ILE A 15 -21.21 4.07 -5.63
C ILE A 15 -22.27 5.11 -6.00
N ALA A 16 -23.27 4.75 -6.81
CA ALA A 16 -24.31 5.67 -7.26
C ALA A 16 -25.16 6.23 -6.10
N LEU A 17 -25.43 5.43 -5.07
CA LEU A 17 -26.09 5.88 -3.84
C LEU A 17 -25.16 6.79 -3.03
N SER A 18 -23.91 6.38 -2.83
CA SER A 18 -22.93 7.14 -2.06
C SER A 18 -22.58 8.49 -2.71
N GLN A 19 -22.65 8.60 -4.04
CA GLN A 19 -22.55 9.88 -4.76
C GLN A 19 -23.63 10.88 -4.37
N LYS A 20 -24.80 10.40 -3.92
CA LYS A 20 -25.89 11.21 -3.38
C LYS A 20 -25.77 11.40 -1.85
N GLN A 21 -24.59 11.17 -1.29
CA GLN A 21 -24.28 11.27 0.14
C GLN A 21 -25.07 10.28 1.01
N ASP A 22 -25.40 9.10 0.45
CA ASP A 22 -25.93 7.98 1.23
C ASP A 22 -24.81 7.36 2.10
N HIS A 23 -24.92 7.56 3.41
CA HIS A 23 -23.95 7.08 4.39
C HIS A 23 -23.98 5.56 4.57
N GLU A 24 -25.14 4.93 4.43
CA GLU A 24 -25.28 3.49 4.61
C GLU A 24 -24.67 2.74 3.42
N ALA A 25 -24.92 3.23 2.20
CA ALA A 25 -24.29 2.71 1.00
C ALA A 25 -22.77 2.89 1.04
N PHE A 26 -22.28 4.02 1.56
CA PHE A 26 -20.84 4.24 1.70
C PHE A 26 -20.24 3.35 2.79
N GLY A 27 -20.95 3.10 3.89
CA GLY A 27 -20.53 2.14 4.92
C GLY A 27 -20.24 0.75 4.35
N GLN A 28 -21.08 0.27 3.43
CA GLN A 28 -20.83 -1.00 2.74
C GLN A 28 -19.60 -0.98 1.82
N LEU A 29 -19.30 0.18 1.20
CA LEU A 29 -18.04 0.36 0.47
C LEU A 29 -16.84 0.37 1.43
N VAL A 30 -16.97 1.00 2.62
CA VAL A 30 -15.93 0.96 3.65
C VAL A 30 -15.68 -0.48 4.08
N ASP A 31 -16.70 -1.25 4.43
CA ASP A 31 -16.56 -2.65 4.85
C ASP A 31 -15.84 -3.49 3.79
N ARG A 32 -16.16 -3.25 2.52
CA ARG A 32 -15.56 -3.95 1.38
C ARG A 32 -14.07 -3.62 1.19
N TYR A 33 -13.67 -2.38 1.45
CA TYR A 33 -12.34 -1.87 1.10
C TYR A 33 -11.42 -1.63 2.30
N ALA A 34 -11.93 -1.67 3.54
CA ALA A 34 -11.19 -1.34 4.75
C ALA A 34 -9.92 -2.18 4.91
N THR A 35 -10.02 -3.48 4.68
CA THR A 35 -8.87 -4.40 4.81
C THR A 35 -7.74 -4.04 3.85
N VAL A 36 -8.06 -3.78 2.58
CA VAL A 36 -7.04 -3.49 1.55
C VAL A 36 -6.45 -2.09 1.73
N VAL A 37 -7.27 -1.09 2.07
CA VAL A 37 -6.80 0.28 2.32
C VAL A 37 -5.91 0.33 3.57
N ASN A 38 -6.29 -0.36 4.64
CA ASN A 38 -5.47 -0.43 5.86
C ASN A 38 -4.15 -1.18 5.60
N SER A 39 -4.19 -2.27 4.83
CA SER A 39 -2.97 -3.02 4.45
C SER A 39 -2.04 -2.16 3.60
N LEU A 40 -2.57 -1.40 2.64
CA LEU A 40 -1.81 -0.44 1.85
C LEU A 40 -1.16 0.60 2.75
N ALA A 41 -1.93 1.25 3.61
CA ALA A 41 -1.43 2.28 4.53
C ALA A 41 -0.32 1.72 5.42
N TYR A 42 -0.53 0.54 6.01
CA TYR A 42 0.47 -0.13 6.85
C TYR A 42 1.77 -0.41 6.11
N ARG A 43 1.72 -0.95 4.88
CA ARG A 43 2.93 -1.19 4.09
C ARG A 43 3.62 0.10 3.68
N MET A 44 2.90 1.21 3.54
CA MET A 44 3.48 2.52 3.22
C MET A 44 4.17 3.14 4.45
N VAL A 45 3.53 3.14 5.62
CA VAL A 45 3.99 3.92 6.79
C VAL A 45 4.67 3.11 7.89
N GLY A 46 4.49 1.78 7.90
CA GLY A 46 5.15 0.83 8.80
C GLY A 46 4.63 0.82 10.25
N ASN A 47 3.66 1.66 10.60
CA ASN A 47 3.04 1.71 11.93
C ASN A 47 1.55 1.42 11.82
N ARG A 48 1.04 0.55 12.69
CA ARG A 48 -0.36 0.10 12.65
C ARG A 48 -1.35 1.19 13.03
N THR A 49 -1.08 1.94 14.10
CA THR A 49 -1.94 3.03 14.56
C THR A 49 -2.00 4.13 13.52
N ASP A 50 -0.84 4.56 13.01
CA ASP A 50 -0.76 5.58 11.96
C ASP A 50 -1.50 5.11 10.69
N ALA A 51 -1.39 3.82 10.34
CA ALA A 51 -2.08 3.25 9.18
C ALA A 51 -3.61 3.23 9.34
N GLU A 52 -4.11 2.84 10.51
CA GLU A 52 -5.54 2.84 10.81
C GLU A 52 -6.12 4.25 10.75
N ASP A 53 -5.42 5.24 11.30
CA ASP A 53 -5.81 6.66 11.25
C ASP A 53 -5.82 7.20 9.81
N LEU A 54 -4.77 6.92 9.04
CA LEU A 54 -4.67 7.36 7.64
C LEU A 54 -5.72 6.68 6.74
N ALA A 55 -6.05 5.42 6.99
CA ALA A 55 -7.12 4.72 6.29
C ALA A 55 -8.48 5.37 6.56
N GLN A 56 -8.77 5.72 7.83
CA GLN A 56 -9.98 6.45 8.17
C GLN A 56 -10.05 7.81 7.49
N GLU A 57 -8.96 8.59 7.53
CA GLU A 57 -8.87 9.85 6.82
C GLU A 57 -9.10 9.70 5.31
N ALA A 58 -8.57 8.63 4.72
CA ALA A 58 -8.75 8.33 3.30
C ALA A 58 -10.22 8.05 2.97
N PHE A 59 -10.93 7.27 3.78
CA PHE A 59 -12.37 7.04 3.58
C PHE A 59 -13.21 8.30 3.77
N ILE A 60 -12.89 9.14 4.77
CA ILE A 60 -13.57 10.43 4.95
C ILE A 60 -13.35 11.33 3.74
N ALA A 61 -12.12 11.41 3.24
CA ALA A 61 -11.79 12.17 2.05
C ALA A 61 -12.48 11.60 0.80
N ALA A 62 -12.53 10.27 0.67
CA ALA A 62 -13.24 9.59 -0.40
C ALA A 62 -14.73 9.92 -0.37
N PHE A 63 -15.41 9.81 0.76
CA PHE A 63 -16.84 10.13 0.86
C PHE A 63 -17.15 11.58 0.42
N LYS A 64 -16.29 12.53 0.82
CA LYS A 64 -16.41 13.95 0.42
C LYS A 64 -16.17 14.17 -1.07
N ALA A 65 -15.24 13.43 -1.66
CA ALA A 65 -14.89 13.57 -3.08
C ALA A 65 -15.79 12.74 -4.01
N LEU A 66 -16.49 11.74 -3.48
CA LEU A 66 -17.25 10.76 -4.25
C LEU A 66 -18.31 11.35 -5.18
N PRO A 67 -19.03 12.45 -4.85
CA PRO A 67 -19.97 13.08 -5.79
C PRO A 67 -19.33 13.51 -7.12
N THR A 68 -18.01 13.70 -7.14
CA THR A 68 -17.25 14.10 -8.35
C THR A 68 -16.62 12.93 -9.08
N PHE A 69 -16.73 11.70 -8.57
CA PHE A 69 -16.17 10.51 -9.20
C PHE A 69 -16.92 10.18 -10.51
N ARG A 70 -16.18 10.05 -11.61
CA ARG A 70 -16.75 9.87 -12.97
C ARG A 70 -16.62 8.46 -13.53
N ALA A 71 -16.14 7.50 -12.75
CA ALA A 71 -15.89 6.11 -13.18
C ALA A 71 -14.97 5.98 -14.41
N GLU A 72 -14.08 6.94 -14.64
CA GLU A 72 -13.02 6.89 -15.67
C GLU A 72 -11.91 5.87 -15.32
N ALA A 73 -11.81 5.50 -14.04
CA ALA A 73 -10.98 4.43 -13.52
C ALA A 73 -11.81 3.57 -12.56
N LYS A 74 -11.32 2.37 -12.23
CA LYS A 74 -11.91 1.52 -11.18
C LYS A 74 -12.01 2.30 -9.87
N PHE A 75 -13.08 2.07 -9.11
CA PHE A 75 -13.26 2.70 -7.80
C PHE A 75 -12.10 2.38 -6.84
N SER A 76 -11.62 1.14 -6.84
CA SER A 76 -10.44 0.72 -6.08
C SER A 76 -9.20 1.56 -6.42
N THR A 77 -8.89 1.76 -7.70
CA THR A 77 -7.78 2.59 -8.16
C THR A 77 -7.93 4.04 -7.69
N TRP A 78 -9.13 4.59 -7.78
CA TRP A 78 -9.42 5.94 -7.30
C TRP A 78 -9.28 6.07 -5.77
N LEU A 79 -9.73 5.07 -5.02
CA LEU A 79 -9.61 5.02 -3.55
C LEU A 79 -8.15 4.86 -3.11
N TYR A 80 -7.39 3.99 -3.80
CA TYR A 80 -5.95 3.82 -3.55
C TYR A 80 -5.17 5.09 -3.80
N ARG A 81 -5.54 5.91 -4.79
CA ARG A 81 -4.96 7.25 -4.99
C ARG A 81 -5.15 8.14 -3.76
N ILE A 82 -6.35 8.17 -3.20
CA ILE A 82 -6.64 8.99 -2.02
C ILE A 82 -5.81 8.50 -0.83
N ALA A 83 -5.80 7.19 -0.57
CA ALA A 83 -5.04 6.59 0.53
C ALA A 83 -3.53 6.79 0.38
N ALA A 84 -2.98 6.58 -0.82
CA ALA A 84 -1.56 6.77 -1.10
C ALA A 84 -1.15 8.23 -0.94
N ASN A 85 -1.97 9.19 -1.37
CA ASN A 85 -1.71 10.61 -1.15
C ASN A 85 -1.67 10.95 0.34
N LYS A 86 -2.61 10.46 1.14
CA LYS A 86 -2.60 10.63 2.59
C LYS A 86 -1.33 10.09 3.24
N CYS A 87 -0.90 8.89 2.86
CA CYS A 87 0.34 8.30 3.37
C CYS A 87 1.58 9.11 2.96
N LYS A 88 1.65 9.59 1.71
CA LYS A 88 2.75 10.44 1.23
C LYS A 88 2.82 11.77 1.99
N ASP A 89 1.68 12.42 2.19
CA ASP A 89 1.61 13.69 2.91
C ASP A 89 2.04 13.53 4.37
N TRP A 90 1.64 12.43 5.01
CA TRP A 90 2.10 12.08 6.36
C TRP A 90 3.60 11.80 6.42
N LEU A 91 4.15 11.03 5.46
CA LEU A 91 5.59 10.74 5.39
C LEU A 91 6.41 12.02 5.16
N ARG A 92 5.93 12.94 4.32
CA ARG A 92 6.52 14.28 4.11
C ARG A 92 6.56 15.09 5.40
N ALA A 93 5.46 15.12 6.13
CA ALA A 93 5.37 15.86 7.39
C ALA A 93 6.29 15.28 8.48
N LYS A 94 6.49 13.95 8.49
CA LYS A 94 7.33 13.26 9.48
C LYS A 94 8.83 13.34 9.18
N ARG A 95 9.23 13.55 7.92
CA ARG A 95 10.63 13.74 7.49
C ARG A 95 10.74 14.95 6.54
N PRO A 96 10.99 16.16 7.07
CA PRO A 96 11.08 17.37 6.25
C PRO A 96 12.20 17.37 5.19
N GLU A 97 13.19 16.46 5.24
CA GLU A 97 14.45 16.58 4.46
C GLU A 97 14.77 15.44 3.46
N GLN A 98 13.84 14.59 3.03
CA GLN A 98 14.24 13.40 2.24
C GLN A 98 13.41 13.04 0.99
N LEU A 99 12.64 13.99 0.44
CA LEU A 99 11.88 13.74 -0.80
C LEU A 99 12.37 14.52 -2.02
N ASP A 100 13.46 15.27 -1.87
CA ASP A 100 14.20 15.81 -3.01
C ASP A 100 15.27 14.81 -3.46
N LEU A 101 15.31 14.63 -4.77
CA LEU A 101 16.09 13.63 -5.47
C LEU A 101 17.59 13.77 -5.17
N ASP A 102 18.09 12.95 -4.25
CA ASP A 102 19.37 12.25 -4.42
C ASP A 102 19.33 10.91 -3.67
N VAL A 103 19.40 9.83 -4.45
CA VAL A 103 19.29 8.46 -3.96
C VAL A 103 20.67 8.00 -3.56
N ASP A 104 21.00 8.16 -2.27
CA ASP A 104 21.92 7.30 -1.54
C ASP A 104 21.79 7.58 -0.04
N THR A 105 20.73 7.06 0.57
CA THR A 105 20.70 6.89 2.03
C THR A 105 19.96 5.60 2.36
N VAL A 106 20.70 4.61 2.82
CA VAL A 106 20.17 3.47 3.58
C VAL A 106 19.64 4.08 4.88
N ALA A 107 18.37 4.44 4.90
CA ALA A 107 17.73 4.95 6.10
C ALA A 107 17.46 3.76 7.03
N ASP A 108 18.42 3.55 7.94
CA ASP A 108 18.25 2.75 9.13
C ASP A 108 17.19 3.40 10.06
N GLU A 109 16.67 2.58 10.96
CA GLU A 109 15.72 2.90 12.04
C GLU A 109 14.22 2.98 11.70
N HIS A 110 13.58 1.82 11.84
CA HIS A 110 12.61 1.55 12.92
C HIS A 110 12.33 0.04 12.94
N VAL A 111 13.07 -0.68 13.76
CA VAL A 111 12.86 -2.11 14.02
C VAL A 111 11.74 -2.23 15.05
N VAL A 112 10.57 -2.72 14.65
CA VAL A 112 9.55 -3.18 15.61
C VAL A 112 9.88 -4.63 15.98
N GLU A 113 10.32 -4.82 17.22
CA GLU A 113 10.48 -6.14 17.85
C GLU A 113 9.13 -6.68 18.37
N ALA A 114 8.81 -7.94 18.05
CA ALA A 114 8.81 -9.06 19.02
C ALA A 114 7.72 -10.15 18.81
N ARG A 115 8.14 -11.40 19.12
CA ARG A 115 7.44 -12.58 19.71
C ARG A 115 7.01 -13.77 18.81
N THR A 116 7.48 -14.96 19.22
CA THR A 116 7.28 -16.32 18.69
C THR A 116 6.27 -17.15 19.51
N PRO A 117 5.58 -18.18 18.93
CA PRO A 117 5.83 -19.61 19.26
C PRO A 117 5.58 -20.66 18.12
N GLU A 118 6.57 -21.54 17.91
CA GLU A 118 7.01 -22.18 16.66
C GLU A 118 6.12 -23.26 15.98
N ARG A 119 5.70 -22.99 14.73
CA ARG A 119 5.54 -23.88 13.54
C ARG A 119 4.43 -23.41 12.58
N ILE A 120 3.38 -22.75 13.07
CA ILE A 120 2.55 -21.82 12.26
C ILE A 120 3.38 -20.58 11.86
N LEU A 121 4.44 -20.34 12.63
CA LEU A 121 5.41 -19.26 12.42
C LEU A 121 6.12 -19.24 11.07
N SER A 122 6.32 -20.35 10.35
CA SER A 122 7.18 -20.25 9.17
C SER A 122 6.61 -19.38 8.05
N GLN A 123 5.28 -19.33 7.87
CA GLN A 123 4.66 -18.49 6.84
C GLN A 123 4.44 -17.06 7.34
N GLN A 124 4.03 -16.91 8.60
CA GLN A 124 3.90 -15.60 9.24
C GLN A 124 5.25 -14.89 9.37
N GLN A 125 6.32 -15.60 9.79
CA GLN A 125 7.68 -15.06 9.82
C GLN A 125 8.16 -14.61 8.43
N VAL A 126 7.81 -15.34 7.38
CA VAL A 126 8.17 -14.96 6.00
C VAL A 126 7.37 -13.73 5.56
N ALA A 127 6.07 -13.67 5.88
CA ALA A 127 5.24 -12.50 5.62
C ALA A 127 5.73 -11.26 6.39
N ASP A 128 5.99 -11.41 7.69
CA ASP A 128 6.52 -10.35 8.55
C ASP A 128 7.92 -9.89 8.12
N HIS A 129 8.74 -10.82 7.63
CA HIS A 129 10.04 -10.48 7.08
C HIS A 129 9.89 -9.72 5.75
N LEU A 130 9.01 -10.16 4.86
CA LEU A 130 8.70 -9.48 3.62
C LEU A 130 8.14 -8.06 3.86
N ASP A 131 7.20 -7.90 4.79
CA ASP A 131 6.63 -6.60 5.14
C ASP A 131 7.71 -5.67 5.72
N ARG A 132 8.60 -6.18 6.59
CA ARG A 132 9.75 -5.40 7.09
C ARG A 132 10.74 -5.03 6.00
N ALA A 133 11.03 -5.93 5.06
CA ALA A 133 11.93 -5.66 3.95
C ALA A 133 11.32 -4.61 2.99
N ILE A 134 10.01 -4.66 2.72
CA ILE A 134 9.28 -3.62 2.00
C ILE A 134 9.37 -2.27 2.72
N GLN A 135 9.24 -2.27 4.06
CA GLN A 135 9.37 -1.05 4.88
C GLN A 135 10.79 -0.47 4.91
N ARG A 136 11.83 -1.20 4.50
CA ARG A 136 13.20 -0.68 4.37
C ARG A 136 13.49 -0.06 3.01
N LEU A 137 12.65 -0.33 2.02
CA LEU A 137 12.77 0.33 0.71
C LEU A 137 12.62 1.84 0.85
N PRO A 138 13.40 2.65 0.11
CA PRO A 138 13.15 4.08 -0.03
C PRO A 138 11.69 4.37 -0.40
N PRO A 139 11.07 5.45 0.10
CA PRO A 139 9.63 5.68 -0.05
C PRO A 139 9.12 5.59 -1.50
N LEU A 140 9.87 6.16 -2.45
CA LEU A 140 9.51 6.14 -3.88
C LEU A 140 9.59 4.75 -4.51
N TYR A 141 10.46 3.87 -4.00
CA TYR A 141 10.57 2.49 -4.47
C TYR A 141 9.52 1.61 -3.80
N ARG A 142 9.28 1.86 -2.51
CA ARG A 142 8.24 1.19 -1.72
C ARG A 142 6.86 1.42 -2.32
N GLU A 143 6.48 2.67 -2.59
CA GLU A 143 5.17 2.99 -3.17
C GLU A 143 4.97 2.28 -4.50
N ALA A 144 5.97 2.34 -5.39
CA ALA A 144 5.87 1.79 -6.74
C ALA A 144 5.82 0.26 -6.69
N PHE A 145 6.60 -0.36 -5.81
CA PHE A 145 6.61 -1.80 -5.58
C PHE A 145 5.25 -2.30 -5.05
N ILE A 146 4.69 -1.64 -4.03
CA ILE A 146 3.40 -2.00 -3.44
C ILE A 146 2.30 -1.92 -4.51
N MET A 147 2.20 -0.78 -5.20
CA MET A 147 1.17 -0.60 -6.24
C MET A 147 1.28 -1.65 -7.34
N LYS A 148 2.51 -1.99 -7.75
CA LYS A 148 2.71 -2.93 -8.85
C LYS A 148 2.49 -4.39 -8.47
N HIS A 149 3.09 -4.82 -7.36
CA HIS A 149 3.23 -6.24 -7.04
C HIS A 149 2.29 -6.71 -5.94
N VAL A 150 1.86 -5.81 -5.07
CA VAL A 150 0.95 -6.13 -3.97
C VAL A 150 -0.50 -5.85 -4.40
N GLU A 151 -0.76 -4.64 -4.90
CA GLU A 151 -2.09 -4.24 -5.38
C GLU A 151 -2.36 -4.71 -6.81
N GLY A 152 -1.32 -5.07 -7.57
CA GLY A 152 -1.45 -5.64 -8.92
C GLY A 152 -1.81 -4.63 -10.01
N LEU A 153 -1.59 -3.33 -9.77
CA LEU A 153 -1.97 -2.28 -10.71
C LEU A 153 -1.15 -2.34 -12.02
N SER A 154 -1.79 -1.93 -13.11
CA SER A 154 -1.09 -1.63 -14.37
C SER A 154 -0.22 -0.38 -14.22
N TYR A 155 0.75 -0.18 -15.12
CA TYR A 155 1.54 1.07 -15.08
C TYR A 155 0.66 2.29 -15.35
N GLU A 156 -0.34 2.16 -16.22
CA GLU A 156 -1.32 3.23 -16.49
C GLU A 156 -2.14 3.57 -15.24
N GLU A 157 -2.64 2.57 -14.50
CA GLU A 157 -3.34 2.79 -13.23
C GLU A 157 -2.42 3.44 -12.19
N MET A 158 -1.14 3.03 -12.15
CA MET A 158 -0.15 3.64 -11.28
C MET A 158 0.14 5.10 -11.63
N GLU A 159 0.17 5.47 -12.92
CA GLU A 159 0.29 6.86 -13.35
C GLU A 159 -0.89 7.69 -12.82
N GLN A 160 -2.12 7.16 -12.89
CA GLN A 160 -3.31 7.81 -12.36
C GLN A 160 -3.26 7.99 -10.83
N VAL A 161 -2.67 7.02 -10.13
CA VAL A 161 -2.56 7.00 -8.66
C VAL A 161 -1.43 7.91 -8.16
N LEU A 162 -0.25 7.84 -8.78
CA LEU A 162 0.97 8.46 -8.27
C LEU A 162 1.32 9.80 -8.96
N GLY A 163 0.77 10.07 -10.14
CA GLY A 163 0.99 11.31 -10.89
C GLY A 163 2.41 11.44 -11.46
N VAL A 164 3.08 10.31 -11.74
CA VAL A 164 4.43 10.25 -12.31
C VAL A 164 4.44 9.37 -13.55
N SER A 165 5.36 9.62 -14.49
CA SER A 165 5.41 8.90 -15.77
C SER A 165 5.69 7.40 -15.62
N GLY A 166 5.16 6.61 -16.54
CA GLY A 166 5.29 5.15 -16.57
C GLY A 166 6.74 4.70 -16.66
N ASP A 167 7.61 5.44 -17.33
CA ASP A 167 9.04 5.13 -17.39
C ASP A 167 9.73 5.36 -16.03
N THR A 168 9.35 6.42 -15.31
CA THR A 168 9.79 6.64 -13.92
C THR A 168 9.30 5.51 -13.02
N LEU A 169 8.05 5.08 -13.19
CA LEU A 169 7.46 3.98 -12.42
C LEU A 169 8.16 2.65 -12.69
N LYS A 170 8.43 2.31 -13.95
CA LYS A 170 9.21 1.10 -14.32
C LYS A 170 10.57 1.12 -13.63
N MET A 171 11.27 2.25 -13.63
CA MET A 171 12.55 2.40 -12.94
C MET A 171 12.41 2.19 -11.43
N ARG A 172 11.44 2.84 -10.77
CA ARG A 172 11.19 2.71 -9.33
C ARG A 172 10.82 1.27 -8.94
N VAL A 173 9.94 0.62 -9.70
CA VAL A 173 9.58 -0.79 -9.51
C VAL A 173 10.82 -1.68 -9.64
N TYR A 174 11.62 -1.46 -10.69
CA TYR A 174 12.84 -2.24 -10.91
C TYR A 174 13.82 -2.09 -9.75
N LYS A 175 14.10 -0.85 -9.31
CA LYS A 175 15.00 -0.57 -8.18
C LYS A 175 14.49 -1.19 -6.89
N GLY A 176 13.20 -1.03 -6.57
CA GLY A 176 12.57 -1.66 -5.41
C GLY A 176 12.70 -3.18 -5.44
N ARG A 177 12.43 -3.81 -6.59
CA ARG A 177 12.56 -5.27 -6.76
C ARG A 177 14.00 -5.74 -6.55
N VAL A 178 14.99 -5.03 -7.11
CA VAL A 178 16.41 -5.39 -6.96
C VAL A 178 16.85 -5.30 -5.51
N GLN A 179 16.50 -4.22 -4.81
CA GLN A 179 16.84 -4.06 -3.40
C GLN A 179 16.16 -5.13 -2.53
N LEU A 180 14.86 -5.36 -2.73
CA LEU A 180 14.12 -6.38 -1.98
C LEU A 180 14.68 -7.78 -2.25
N SER A 181 15.08 -8.09 -3.48
CA SER A 181 15.67 -9.39 -3.82
C SER A 181 17.00 -9.62 -3.09
N ARG A 182 17.79 -8.57 -2.85
CA ARG A 182 19.05 -8.66 -2.08
C ARG A 182 18.76 -8.94 -0.61
N GLU A 183 17.86 -8.17 0.00
CA GLU A 183 17.47 -8.37 1.41
C GLU A 183 16.89 -9.76 1.68
N LEU A 184 16.06 -10.26 0.76
CA LEU A 184 15.47 -11.60 0.88
C LEU A 184 16.49 -12.73 0.67
N ALA A 185 17.51 -12.53 -0.18
CA ALA A 185 18.58 -13.51 -0.38
C ALA A 185 19.42 -13.66 0.90
N GLU A 186 19.79 -12.56 1.54
CA GLU A 186 20.53 -12.54 2.82
C GLU A 186 19.75 -13.25 3.94
N PHE A 187 18.43 -13.06 4.00
CA PHE A 187 17.58 -13.76 4.96
C PHE A 187 17.53 -15.28 4.72
N ASN A 188 17.48 -15.70 3.45
CA ASN A 188 17.43 -17.12 3.11
C ASN A 188 18.76 -17.83 3.43
N ASP A 189 19.89 -17.15 3.23
CA ASP A 189 21.23 -17.67 3.58
C ASP A 189 21.45 -17.72 5.11
N SER A 190 20.78 -16.85 5.87
CA SER A 190 20.86 -16.81 7.34
C SER A 190 19.94 -17.82 8.03
N ARG A 191 19.12 -18.57 7.28
CA ARG A 191 18.15 -19.52 7.84
C ARG A 191 18.78 -20.92 7.96
N PRO A 192 18.68 -21.61 9.13
CA PRO A 192 19.16 -22.99 9.24
C PRO A 192 18.39 -23.90 8.26
N PRO A 193 19.05 -24.90 7.65
CA PRO A 193 18.44 -25.75 6.63
C PRO A 193 17.18 -26.43 7.19
N VAL A 194 16.10 -26.35 6.42
CA VAL A 194 14.84 -27.01 6.76
C VAL A 194 15.07 -28.52 6.69
N ALA A 195 15.16 -29.18 7.84
CA ALA A 195 15.22 -30.64 7.90
C ALA A 195 13.95 -31.21 7.25
N ARG A 196 14.15 -32.03 6.21
CA ARG A 196 13.09 -32.73 5.47
C ARG A 196 12.41 -33.79 6.31
#